data_AF-A0A7Y5E2N1-F1
#
_entry.id   AF-A0A7Y5E2N1-F1
#
_cell.length_a   1.000
_cell.length_b   1.000
_cell.length_c   1.000
_cell.angle_alpha   90.00
_cell.angle_beta   90.00
_cell.angle_gamma   90.00
#
_symmetry.space_group_name_H-M   'P 1'
#
loop_
_entity.id
_entity.type
_entity.pdbx_description
1 polymer ?
#
loop_
_entity_poly.entity_id
_entity_poly.type
_entity_poly.pdbx_seq_one_letter_code
_entity_poly.pdbx_strand_id
1 'polypeptide(L)'
;PGVSVVLRTSSMTAMLAAVLDGFGVGAITGPWGERELGLVKLFDLDHIPPRPIWLAMHPDAAARPAVRAVAQGIAEILAARAR
;
A
#
# COMPACT_ATOMS: atom_id res chain seq x y z
N PRO A 1 -29.22 0.35 -5.86
CA PRO A 1 -29.53 1.70 -6.39
C PRO A 1 -29.00 2.78 -5.43
N GLY A 2 -28.00 3.56 -5.84
CA GLY A 2 -27.48 4.67 -5.02
C GLY A 2 -25.96 4.83 -4.96
N VAL A 3 -25.17 3.87 -5.48
CA VAL A 3 -23.71 4.00 -5.58
C VAL A 3 -23.33 4.14 -7.05
N SER A 4 -22.63 5.22 -7.39
CA SER A 4 -22.05 5.43 -8.71
C SER A 4 -20.53 5.49 -8.61
N VAL A 5 -19.83 4.85 -9.54
CA VAL A 5 -18.37 4.93 -9.62
C VAL A 5 -18.01 6.27 -10.25
N VAL A 6 -17.50 7.20 -9.45
CA VAL A 6 -17.07 8.53 -9.90
C VAL A 6 -15.63 8.54 -10.41
N LEU A 7 -14.81 7.57 -9.97
CA LEU A 7 -13.41 7.41 -10.39
C LEU A 7 -13.02 5.94 -10.41
N ARG A 8 -12.32 5.53 -11.47
CA ARG A 8 -11.64 4.23 -11.56
C ARG A 8 -10.21 4.45 -12.04
N THR A 9 -9.23 4.06 -11.24
CA THR A 9 -7.80 4.22 -11.55
C THR A 9 -7.00 3.04 -11.02
N SER A 10 -5.88 2.74 -11.67
CA SER A 10 -4.88 1.79 -11.19
C SER A 10 -3.79 2.46 -10.34
N SER A 11 -3.78 3.79 -10.29
CA SER A 11 -2.82 4.56 -9.49
C SER A 11 -3.36 4.78 -8.07
N MET A 12 -2.66 4.22 -7.09
CA MET A 12 -3.00 4.39 -5.69
C MET A 12 -2.92 5.87 -5.27
N THR A 13 -1.90 6.61 -5.72
CA THR A 13 -1.75 8.04 -5.38
C THR A 13 -2.90 8.88 -5.93
N ALA A 14 -3.38 8.60 -7.15
CA ALA A 14 -4.53 9.29 -7.72
C ALA A 14 -5.84 8.96 -6.97
N MET A 15 -6.01 7.70 -6.54
CA MET A 15 -7.15 7.32 -5.72
C MET A 15 -7.13 8.02 -4.36
N LEU A 16 -5.96 8.12 -3.72
CA LEU A 16 -5.81 8.83 -2.45
C LEU A 16 -6.18 10.32 -2.56
N ALA A 17 -5.63 10.99 -3.57
CA ALA A 17 -5.88 12.42 -3.80
C ALA A 17 -7.38 12.68 -3.99
N ALA A 18 -8.06 11.87 -4.81
CA ALA A 18 -9.50 12.03 -5.02
C ALA A 18 -10.33 11.84 -3.74
N VAL A 19 -9.95 10.90 -2.87
CA VAL A 19 -10.64 10.70 -1.59
C VAL A 19 -10.39 11.87 -0.65
N LEU A 20 -9.15 12.35 -0.55
CA LEU A 20 -8.80 13.52 0.26
C LEU A 20 -9.51 14.79 -0.21
N ASP A 21 -9.69 14.95 -1.52
CA ASP A 21 -10.42 16.07 -2.12
C ASP A 21 -11.95 15.92 -2.04
N GLY A 22 -12.46 14.86 -1.38
CA GLY A 22 -13.88 14.69 -1.10
C GLY A 22 -14.71 14.17 -2.27
N PHE A 23 -14.10 13.60 -3.31
CA PHE A 23 -14.85 13.01 -4.43
C PHE A 23 -15.70 11.81 -4.02
N GLY A 24 -15.40 11.18 -2.87
CA GLY A 24 -16.21 10.11 -2.30
C GLY A 24 -15.45 9.19 -1.36
N VAL A 25 -15.92 7.95 -1.24
CA VAL A 25 -15.30 6.89 -0.43
C VAL A 25 -14.39 6.02 -1.30
N GLY A 26 -13.20 5.69 -0.80
CA GLY A 26 -12.23 4.84 -1.52
C GLY A 26 -11.70 3.68 -0.68
N ALA A 27 -11.37 2.58 -1.35
CA ALA A 27 -10.72 1.42 -0.73
C ALA A 27 -9.20 1.65 -0.67
N ILE A 28 -8.71 2.11 0.48
CA ILE A 28 -7.31 2.47 0.71
C ILE A 28 -6.66 1.39 1.60
N THR A 29 -5.45 0.96 1.25
CA THR A 29 -4.69 0.02 2.08
C THR A 29 -4.30 0.67 3.42
N GLY A 30 -4.40 -0.06 4.52
CA GLY A 30 -4.15 0.44 5.89
C GLY A 30 -2.94 1.38 6.03
N PRO A 31 -1.72 0.96 5.62
CA PRO A 31 -0.52 1.80 5.76
C PRO A 31 -0.58 3.16 5.02
N TRP A 32 -1.39 3.29 3.98
CA TRP A 32 -1.63 4.57 3.31
C TRP A 32 -2.68 5.39 4.05
N GLY A 33 -3.78 4.76 4.49
CA GLY A 33 -4.84 5.44 5.23
C GLY A 33 -4.38 5.96 6.59
N GLU A 34 -3.60 5.16 7.33
CA GLU A 34 -3.07 5.49 8.67
C GLU A 34 -2.12 6.68 8.67
N ARG A 35 -1.51 7.01 7.53
CA ARG A 35 -0.56 8.12 7.41
C ARG A 35 -1.24 9.47 7.15
N GLU A 36 -2.50 9.45 6.72
CA GLU A 36 -3.23 10.66 6.31
C GLU A 36 -4.21 11.10 7.39
N LEU A 37 -3.95 12.25 8.00
CA LEU A 37 -4.84 12.81 9.04
C LEU A 37 -6.22 13.22 8.51
N GLY A 38 -6.35 13.40 7.20
CA GLY A 38 -7.61 13.78 6.53
C GLY A 38 -8.55 12.61 6.29
N LEU A 39 -8.18 11.38 6.65
CA LEU A 39 -8.99 10.19 6.42
C LEU A 39 -9.53 9.62 7.72
N VAL A 40 -10.75 9.10 7.65
CA VAL A 40 -11.36 8.29 8.71
C VAL A 40 -11.68 6.91 8.16
N LYS A 41 -11.38 5.88 8.94
CA LYS A 41 -11.75 4.51 8.62
C LYS A 41 -13.25 4.32 8.88
N LEU A 42 -14.01 3.96 7.84
CA LEU A 42 -15.47 3.83 7.93
C LEU A 42 -15.92 2.50 8.54
N PHE A 43 -15.26 1.40 8.18
CA PHE A 43 -15.56 0.06 8.67
C PHE A 43 -14.38 -0.88 8.43
N ASP A 44 -14.41 -2.01 9.14
CA ASP A 44 -13.56 -3.15 8.89
C ASP A 44 -14.19 -4.08 7.83
N LEU A 45 -13.34 -4.70 7.01
CA LEU A 45 -13.77 -5.76 6.11
C LEU A 45 -13.51 -7.10 6.80
N ASP A 46 -14.53 -7.95 6.88
CA ASP A 46 -14.44 -9.28 7.50
C ASP A 46 -13.33 -10.15 6.88
N HIS A 47 -13.09 -9.97 5.58
CA HIS A 47 -12.03 -10.66 4.87
C HIS A 47 -11.37 -9.76 3.84
N ILE A 48 -10.05 -9.63 3.95
CA ILE A 48 -9.18 -8.97 2.97
C ILE A 48 -8.19 -10.02 2.46
N PRO A 49 -8.17 -10.32 1.15
CA PRO A 49 -7.17 -11.22 0.60
C PRO A 49 -5.75 -10.72 0.91
N PRO A 50 -4.84 -11.60 1.37
CA PRO A 50 -3.47 -11.20 1.66
C PRO A 50 -2.78 -10.69 0.38
N ARG A 51 -2.10 -9.54 0.50
CA ARG A 51 -1.29 -8.95 -0.58
C ARG A 51 0.19 -9.05 -0.20
N PRO A 52 0.88 -10.15 -0.59
CA PRO A 52 2.30 -10.30 -0.26
C PRO A 52 3.13 -9.21 -0.95
N ILE A 53 4.10 -8.67 -0.21
CA ILE A 53 5.11 -7.75 -0.74
C ILE A 53 6.37 -8.57 -1.03
N TRP A 54 6.88 -8.44 -2.26
CA TRP A 54 8.06 -9.17 -2.71
C TRP A 54 9.25 -8.23 -2.87
N LEU A 55 10.40 -8.63 -2.32
CA LEU A 55 11.68 -7.97 -2.58
C LEU A 55 12.40 -8.74 -3.69
N ALA A 56 12.26 -8.26 -4.94
CA ALA A 56 12.87 -8.88 -6.10
C ALA A 56 14.22 -8.23 -6.43
N MET A 57 15.20 -9.05 -6.82
CA MET A 57 16.53 -8.61 -7.23
C MET A 57 17.00 -9.43 -8.42
N HIS A 58 17.71 -8.78 -9.35
CA HIS A 58 18.46 -9.51 -10.39
C HIS A 58 19.61 -10.30 -9.73
N PRO A 59 19.90 -11.54 -10.15
CA PRO A 59 20.98 -12.35 -9.56
C PRO A 59 22.32 -11.62 -9.49
N ASP A 60 22.70 -10.93 -10.56
CA ASP A 60 23.97 -10.17 -10.60
C ASP A 60 23.98 -9.00 -9.62
N ALA A 61 22.83 -8.36 -9.39
CA ALA A 61 22.72 -7.31 -8.38
C ALA A 61 22.88 -7.91 -6.98
N ALA A 62 22.26 -9.05 -6.71
CA ALA A 62 22.38 -9.76 -5.43
C ALA A 62 23.81 -10.26 -5.14
N ALA A 63 24.64 -10.46 -6.16
CA ALA A 63 26.05 -10.79 -5.97
C ALA A 63 26.86 -9.63 -5.34
N ARG A 64 26.40 -8.38 -5.49
CA ARG A 64 27.10 -7.19 -4.97
C ARG A 64 26.85 -7.02 -3.46
N PRO A 65 27.90 -6.97 -2.62
CA PRO A 65 27.73 -6.85 -1.17
C PRO A 65 26.88 -5.66 -0.72
N ALA A 66 27.06 -4.49 -1.34
CA ALA A 66 26.28 -3.29 -1.03
C ALA A 66 24.78 -3.46 -1.30
N VAL A 67 24.41 -4.15 -2.39
CA VAL A 67 23.01 -4.43 -2.72
C VAL A 67 22.41 -5.39 -1.71
N ARG A 68 23.13 -6.45 -1.32
CA ARG A 68 22.66 -7.37 -0.27
C ARG A 68 22.44 -6.67 1.07
N ALA A 69 23.36 -5.78 1.46
CA ALA A 69 23.23 -5.04 2.71
C ALA A 69 21.94 -4.21 2.74
N VAL A 70 21.64 -3.49 1.67
CA VAL A 70 20.39 -2.71 1.54
C VAL A 70 19.18 -3.63 1.50
N ALA A 71 19.23 -4.71 0.71
CA ALA A 71 18.12 -5.66 0.60
C ALA A 71 17.78 -6.32 1.94
N GLN A 72 18.80 -6.69 2.71
CA GLN A 72 18.63 -7.24 4.06
C GLN A 72 17.92 -6.23 4.97
N GLY A 73 18.35 -4.97 4.96
CA GLY A 73 17.68 -3.91 5.74
C GLY A 73 16.22 -3.69 5.34
N ILE A 74 15.91 -3.73 4.04
CA ILE A 74 14.52 -3.65 3.55
C ILE A 74 13.71 -4.85 4.04
N ALA A 75 14.26 -6.06 3.96
CA ALA A 75 13.59 -7.29 4.41
C ALA A 75 13.28 -7.24 5.90
N GLU A 76 14.21 -6.78 6.74
CA GLU A 76 14.01 -6.62 8.18
C GLU A 76 12.90 -5.61 8.50
N ILE A 77 12.87 -4.47 7.81
CA ILE A 77 11.83 -3.44 7.98
C ILE A 77 10.45 -3.99 7.61
N LEU A 78 10.35 -4.74 6.51
CA LEU A 78 9.08 -5.33 6.06
C LEU A 78 8.62 -6.46 7.00
N ALA A 79 9.54 -7.32 7.46
CA ALA A 79 9.25 -8.39 8.41
C ALA A 79 8.77 -7.85 9.77
N ALA A 80 9.29 -6.70 10.20
CA ALA A 80 8.83 -6.04 11.42
C ALA A 80 7.39 -5.53 11.34
N ARG A 81 6.92 -5.16 10.15
CA ARG A 81 5.56 -4.63 9.89
C ARG A 81 4.53 -5.68 9.47
N ALA A 82 4.96 -6.91 9.20
CA ALA A 82 4.08 -8.03 8.85
C ALA A 82 3.45 -8.71 10.09
N ARG A 83 3.77 -8.24 11.30
CA ARG A 83 3.21 -8.66 12.58
C ARG A 83 2.16 -7.66 13.04
#